data_AF-A0A2L2Z287-F1
#
_entry.id   AF-A0A2L2Z287-F1
#
_cell.length_a   1.000
_cell.length_b   1.000
_cell.length_c   1.000
_cell.angle_alpha   90.00
_cell.angle_beta   90.00
_cell.angle_gamma   90.00
#
_symmetry.space_group_name_H-M   'P 1'
#
loop_
_entity.id
_entity.type
_entity.pdbx_description
1 polymer ?
#
loop_
_entity_poly.entity_id
_entity_poly.type
_entity_poly.pdbx_seq_one_letter_code
_entity_poly.pdbx_strand_id
1 'polypeptide(L)' 'EKFWKIEDIDYKIKIQSEEEKYCESHFQNTYRRDEHGRFIVEMPGKDVERLGESKDLAVRRLNQFFYLFTPIRP' A
#
# COMPACT_ATOMS: atom_id res chain seq x y z
N GLU A 1 4.63 33.21 5.87
CA GLU A 1 3.61 32.45 5.10
C GLU A 1 2.88 31.46 6.00
N LYS A 2 1.60 31.19 5.74
CA LYS A 2 0.86 30.13 6.43
C LYS A 2 1.03 28.84 5.63
N PHE A 3 1.57 27.82 6.28
CA PHE A 3 1.86 26.48 5.72
C PHE A 3 0.63 25.74 5.17
N TRP A 4 -0.58 26.16 5.56
CA TRP A 4 -1.85 25.51 5.20
C TRP A 4 -2.74 26.38 4.30
N LYS A 5 -2.20 26.89 3.20
CA LYS A 5 -3.06 27.46 2.14
C LYS A 5 -3.47 26.32 1.20
N ILE A 6 -4.76 26.23 0.93
CA ILE A 6 -5.28 25.33 -0.10
C ILE A 6 -4.85 25.94 -1.44
N GLU A 7 -4.16 25.17 -2.26
CA GLU A 7 -3.77 25.58 -3.61
C GLU A 7 -5.02 25.59 -4.51
N ASP A 8 -5.20 26.66 -5.28
CA ASP A 8 -6.16 26.70 -6.37
C ASP A 8 -5.61 25.82 -7.50
N ILE A 9 -6.09 24.58 -7.57
CA ILE A 9 -5.70 23.64 -8.62
C ILE A 9 -6.57 23.96 -9.84
N ASP A 10 -5.95 24.52 -10.88
CA ASP A 10 -6.60 24.73 -12.18
C ASP A 10 -7.03 23.35 -12.72
N TYR A 11 -8.34 23.09 -12.79
CA TYR A 11 -8.96 21.82 -13.19
C TYR A 11 -8.73 21.43 -14.66
N LYS A 12 -7.75 22.06 -15.33
CA LYS A 12 -7.32 21.67 -16.68
C LYS A 12 -7.17 20.16 -16.69
N ILE A 13 -7.90 19.54 -17.61
CA ILE A 13 -8.00 18.10 -17.83
C ILE A 13 -6.59 17.51 -17.79
N LYS A 14 -6.18 16.99 -16.63
CA LYS A 14 -4.92 16.27 -16.52
C LYS A 14 -5.07 15.03 -17.38
N ILE A 15 -4.18 14.86 -18.33
CA ILE A 15 -4.05 13.59 -19.05
C ILE A 15 -3.63 12.58 -17.99
N GLN A 16 -4.58 11.77 -17.54
CA GLN A 16 -4.32 10.75 -16.52
C GLN A 16 -3.46 9.65 -17.12
N SER A 17 -2.44 9.20 -16.37
CA SER A 17 -1.69 8.00 -16.71
C SER A 17 -2.61 6.77 -16.67
N GLU A 18 -2.20 5.68 -17.31
CA GLU A 18 -2.97 4.43 -17.27
C GLU A 18 -3.04 3.86 -15.84
N GLU A 19 -1.98 4.05 -15.06
CA GLU A 19 -1.90 3.67 -13.65
C GLU A 19 -2.88 4.49 -12.79
N GLU A 20 -3.01 5.79 -13.06
CA GLU A 20 -3.97 6.67 -12.38
C GLU A 20 -5.42 6.25 -12.68
N LYS A 21 -5.73 5.98 -13.96
CA LYS A 21 -7.05 5.47 -14.37
C LYS A 21 -7.39 4.13 -13.70
N TYR A 22 -6.41 3.22 -13.67
CA TYR A 22 -6.56 1.94 -13.01
C TYR A 22 -6.83 2.11 -11.51
N CYS A 23 -6.05 2.94 -10.82
CA CYS A 23 -6.23 3.20 -9.38
C CYS A 23 -7.60 3.81 -9.09
N GLU A 24 -8.05 4.78 -9.88
CA GLU A 24 -9.37 5.40 -9.75
C GLU A 24 -10.48 4.36 -9.93
N SER A 25 -10.42 3.56 -11.00
CA SER A 25 -11.41 2.52 -11.26
C SER A 25 -11.42 1.44 -10.15
N HIS A 26 -10.25 1.04 -9.66
CA HIS A 26 -10.12 0.05 -8.59
C HIS A 26 -10.75 0.60 -7.30
N PHE A 27 -10.41 1.85 -6.94
CA PHE A 27 -10.98 2.52 -5.78
C PHE A 27 -12.51 2.58 -5.86
N GLN A 28 -13.08 3.03 -6.98
CA GLN A 28 -14.52 3.10 -7.16
C GLN A 28 -15.22 1.75 -7.00
N ASN A 29 -14.57 0.66 -7.42
CA ASN A 29 -15.12 -0.69 -7.38
C ASN A 29 -14.98 -1.36 -6.00
N THR A 30 -13.95 -1.02 -5.22
CA THR A 30 -13.63 -1.73 -3.95
C THR A 30 -13.91 -0.89 -2.70
N TYR A 31 -14.13 0.41 -2.88
CA TYR A 31 -14.49 1.32 -1.81
C TYR A 31 -15.81 0.92 -1.15
N ARG A 32 -15.81 0.90 0.18
CA ARG A 32 -17.04 0.75 0.99
C ARG A 32 -16.88 1.43 2.34
N ARG A 33 -18.01 1.54 3.05
CA ARG A 33 -18.02 1.93 4.47
C ARG A 33 -18.52 0.78 5.32
N ASP A 34 -17.99 0.67 6.54
CA ASP A 34 -18.57 -0.21 7.55
C ASP A 34 -19.75 0.43 8.27
N GLU A 35 -20.38 -0.33 9.16
CA GLU A 35 -21.51 0.10 10.00
C GLU A 35 -21.19 1.29 10.92
N HIS A 36 -19.91 1.55 11.19
CA HIS A 36 -19.44 2.68 11.98
C HIS A 36 -19.03 3.89 11.12
N GLY A 37 -19.25 3.81 9.79
CA GLY A 37 -18.91 4.87 8.86
C GLY A 37 -17.41 4.97 8.54
N ARG A 38 -16.59 3.99 8.92
CA ARG A 38 -15.17 3.96 8.56
C ARG A 38 -15.01 3.55 7.10
N PHE A 39 -14.08 4.19 6.41
CA PHE A 39 -13.74 3.85 5.05
C PHE A 39 -12.91 2.57 4.99
N ILE A 40 -13.32 1.66 4.10
CA ILE A 40 -12.58 0.47 3.76
C ILE A 40 -12.25 0.56 2.28
N VAL A 41 -10.95 0.60 1.99
CA VAL A 41 -10.42 0.76 0.64
C VAL A 41 -9.49 -0.41 0.38
N GLU A 42 -9.69 -1.09 -0.75
CA GLU A 42 -8.73 -2.09 -1.21
C GLU A 42 -7.61 -1.37 -1.95
N MET A 43 -6.38 -1.70 -1.60
CA MET A 43 -5.21 -1.20 -2.30
C MET A 43 -4.96 -2.07 -3.52
N PRO A 44 -4.77 -1.49 -4.71
CA PRO A 44 -4.38 -2.26 -5.87
C PRO A 44 -3.08 -2.99 -5.58
N GLY A 45 -3.07 -4.31 -5.77
CA GLY A 45 -1.88 -5.13 -5.59
C GLY A 45 -0.76 -4.64 -6.51
N LYS A 46 0.44 -4.44 -5.95
CA LYS A 46 1.63 -4.23 -6.78
C LYS A 46 2.05 -5.56 -7.39
N ASP A 47 2.60 -5.47 -8.60
CA ASP A 47 3.22 -6.61 -9.27
C ASP A 47 4.28 -7.24 -8.36
N VAL A 48 3.99 -8.45 -7.87
CA VAL A 48 4.81 -9.14 -6.86
C VAL A 48 6.18 -9.48 -7.44
N GLU A 49 6.29 -9.65 -8.76
CA GLU A 49 7.56 -9.91 -9.45
C GLU A 49 8.55 -8.75 -9.30
N ARG A 50 8.06 -7.51 -9.18
CA ARG A 50 8.91 -6.32 -8.95
C ARG A 50 9.51 -6.25 -7.55
N LEU A 51 9.05 -7.09 -6.61
CA LEU A 51 9.55 -7.09 -5.23
C LEU A 51 10.87 -7.88 -5.06
N GLY A 52 11.30 -8.62 -6.10
CA GLY A 52 12.54 -9.39 -6.10
C GLY A 52 12.66 -10.33 -4.89
N GLU A 53 13.85 -10.40 -4.29
CA GLU A 53 14.14 -11.28 -3.14
C GLU A 53 13.68 -10.72 -1.78
N SER A 54 12.85 -9.66 -1.77
CA SER A 54 12.42 -9.01 -0.52
C SER A 54 11.74 -9.99 0.45
N LYS A 55 10.95 -10.93 -0.10
CA LYS A 55 10.29 -11.97 0.69
C LYS A 55 11.31 -12.92 1.32
N ASP A 56 12.24 -13.45 0.53
CA ASP A 56 13.29 -14.36 1.01
C ASP A 56 14.16 -13.70 2.09
N LEU A 57 14.52 -12.44 1.90
CA LEU A 57 15.28 -11.67 2.89
C LEU A 57 14.50 -11.47 4.19
N ALA A 58 13.21 -11.12 4.11
CA ALA A 58 12.35 -10.97 5.28
C ALA A 58 12.21 -12.30 6.06
N VAL A 59 12.01 -13.41 5.35
CA VAL A 59 11.93 -14.75 5.94
C VAL A 59 13.24 -15.15 6.62
N ARG A 60 14.39 -14.92 5.97
CA ARG A 60 15.71 -15.22 6.57
C ARG A 60 15.93 -14.45 7.88
N ARG A 61 15.60 -13.15 7.91
CA ARG A 61 15.72 -12.32 9.12
C ARG A 61 14.78 -12.78 10.23
N LEU A 62 13.54 -13.11 9.88
CA LEU A 62 12.56 -13.62 10.83
C LEU A 62 13.01 -14.96 11.42
N ASN A 63 13.49 -15.88 10.59
CA ASN A 63 14.00 -17.18 11.04
C ASN A 63 15.24 -17.03 11.92
N GLN A 64 16.17 -16.12 11.58
CA GLN A 64 17.32 -15.82 12.43
C GLN A 64 16.89 -15.39 13.84
N PHE A 65 15.85 -14.56 13.93
CA PHE A 65 15.27 -14.22 15.22
C PHE A 65 14.79 -15.49 15.93
N PHE A 66 13.94 -16.31 15.29
CA PHE A 66 13.44 -17.54 15.91
C PHE A 66 14.56 -18.47 16.43
N TYR A 67 15.63 -18.71 15.67
CA TYR A 67 16.74 -19.57 16.10
C TYR A 67 17.51 -19.03 17.30
N LEU A 68 17.59 -17.70 17.47
CA LEU A 68 18.24 -17.07 18.63
C LEU A 68 17.36 -17.14 19.90
N PHE A 69 16.04 -17.22 19.75
CA PHE A 69 15.09 -17.25 20.86
C PHE A 69 14.57 -18.65 21.21
N THR A 70 14.84 -19.67 20.38
CA THR A 70 14.60 -21.06 20.78
C THR A 70 15.79 -21.58 21.58
N PRO A 71 15.61 -21.94 22.87
CA PRO A 71 16.67 -22.62 23.60
C PRO A 71 16.90 -23.95 22.89
N ILE A 72 18.12 -24.16 22.38
CA ILE A 72 18.60 -25.47 21.97
C ILE A 72 18.50 -26.33 23.24
N ARG A 73 17.40 -27.08 23.41
CA ARG A 73 17.34 -28.09 24.45
C ARG A 73 18.27 -29.23 24.00
N PRO A 74 19.11 -29.73 24.91
CA PRO A 74 20.05 -30.81 24.62
C PRO A 74 19.33 -32.08 24.16
#